data_AF-A0A919R458-F1
#
_entry.id   AF-A0A919R458-F1
#
_cell.length_a   1.000
_cell.length_b   1.000
_cell.length_c   1.000
_cell.angle_alpha   90.00
_cell.angle_beta   90.00
_cell.angle_gamma   90.00
#
_symmetry.space_group_name_H-M   'P 1'
#
loop_
_entity.id
_entity.type
_entity.pdbx_description
1 polymer ?
#
loop_
_entity_poly.entity_id
_entity_poly.type
_entity_poly.pdbx_seq_one_letter_code
_entity_poly.pdbx_strand_id
1 'polypeptide(L)'
;MTGHRPPAAARPAGTPAATGRAAPDVSPAAGPDETPAATGRAAPDVRAPTTREPAGSGRTVPGVPALTAGEIAYLGARRLGRLATVAPDGAPQVNPVSCYYNPATGTIDIGGHAMAASRKFRNVRANPRVAVVVDDMPGGMETIRCLEIRGTAEAIEAPDDSAARAPGAIIRIRPRRVISWGIDPPHLACGARDVRPGEG
;
A
#
# COMPACT_ATOMS: atom_id res chain seq x y z
N MET A 1 40.49 23.28 61.16
CA MET A 1 40.88 23.47 59.74
C MET A 1 40.68 22.11 59.07
N THR A 2 39.76 21.85 58.13
CA THR A 2 38.87 22.67 57.31
C THR A 2 37.75 21.71 56.87
N GLY A 3 36.49 22.09 57.05
CA GLY A 3 35.35 21.23 56.71
C GLY A 3 35.18 21.12 55.19
N HIS A 4 34.95 19.90 54.69
CA HIS A 4 34.49 19.67 53.33
C HIS A 4 33.09 19.06 53.38
N ARG A 5 32.09 19.93 53.34
CA ARG A 5 30.68 19.59 53.19
C ARG A 5 30.38 19.45 51.70
N PRO A 6 29.75 18.36 51.23
CA PRO A 6 29.35 18.25 49.83
C PRO A 6 28.23 19.26 49.50
N PRO A 7 28.19 19.82 48.27
CA PRO A 7 27.13 20.75 47.88
C PRO A 7 25.77 20.04 47.77
N ALA A 8 24.75 20.73 48.29
CA ALA A 8 23.37 20.30 48.32
C ALA A 8 22.74 20.28 46.91
N ALA A 9 21.84 19.32 46.72
CA ALA A 9 21.04 19.11 45.52
C ALA A 9 20.24 20.36 45.11
N ALA A 10 20.46 20.82 43.87
CA ALA A 10 19.59 21.79 43.23
C ALA A 10 18.27 21.11 42.83
N ARG A 11 17.17 21.55 43.45
CA ARG A 11 15.81 21.19 43.04
C ARG A 11 15.50 21.88 41.70
N PRO A 12 14.91 21.20 40.72
CA PRO A 12 14.61 21.80 39.43
C PRO A 12 13.53 22.87 39.56
N ALA A 13 13.79 24.01 38.91
CA ALA A 13 12.82 25.07 38.71
C ALA A 13 11.61 24.56 37.93
N GLY A 14 10.44 25.02 38.35
CA GLY A 14 9.15 24.64 37.81
C GLY A 14 8.98 24.92 36.32
N THR A 15 8.25 24.01 35.71
CA THR A 15 7.62 24.05 34.39
C THR A 15 7.04 25.43 34.04
N PRO A 16 7.41 26.04 32.89
CA PRO A 16 6.56 27.06 32.30
C PRO A 16 5.37 26.38 31.61
N ALA A 17 4.20 26.94 31.91
CA ALA A 17 2.88 26.49 31.54
C ALA A 17 2.69 26.25 30.04
N ALA A 18 1.87 25.24 29.75
CA ALA A 18 1.29 24.98 28.45
C ALA A 18 0.53 26.22 27.95
N THR A 19 1.05 26.87 26.92
CA THR A 19 0.24 27.73 26.06
C THR A 19 -0.58 26.83 25.15
N GLY A 20 -1.82 26.58 25.57
CA GLY A 20 -2.83 25.91 24.77
C GLY A 20 -3.05 26.66 23.47
N ARG A 21 -2.68 26.05 22.36
CA ARG A 21 -3.28 26.36 21.07
C ARG A 21 -4.44 25.41 20.91
N ALA A 22 -5.64 25.91 21.23
CA ALA A 22 -6.89 25.23 20.96
C ALA A 22 -6.90 24.80 19.48
N ALA A 23 -7.06 23.50 19.25
CA ALA A 23 -7.53 23.02 17.97
C ALA A 23 -8.95 23.58 17.76
N PRO A 24 -9.33 24.03 16.55
CA PRO A 24 -10.72 24.40 16.32
C PRO A 24 -11.59 23.16 16.52
N ASP A 25 -12.58 23.32 17.40
CA ASP A 25 -13.72 22.44 17.58
C ASP A 25 -14.46 22.33 16.24
N VAL A 26 -14.36 21.17 15.60
CA VAL A 26 -15.19 20.78 14.46
C VAL A 26 -16.11 19.67 14.94
N SER A 27 -17.07 20.05 15.78
CA SER A 27 -18.29 19.29 15.95
C SER A 27 -19.13 19.37 14.65
N PRO A 28 -19.77 18.26 14.23
CA PRO A 28 -20.38 18.14 12.91
C PRO A 28 -21.73 18.85 12.85
N ALA A 29 -21.92 19.70 11.84
CA ALA A 29 -23.25 20.20 11.49
C ALA A 29 -24.01 19.09 10.75
N ALA A 30 -24.98 18.50 11.44
CA ALA A 30 -26.08 17.76 10.84
C ALA A 30 -27.00 18.77 10.13
N GLY A 31 -27.24 18.54 8.83
CA GLY A 31 -28.20 19.25 8.00
C GLY A 31 -28.78 18.28 6.96
N PRO A 32 -30.02 18.48 6.50
CA PRO A 32 -30.95 17.39 6.22
C PRO A 32 -30.74 16.71 4.87
N ASP A 33 -31.21 15.46 4.89
CA ASP A 33 -31.61 14.60 3.80
C ASP A 33 -32.45 15.35 2.76
N GLU A 34 -32.01 15.38 1.50
CA GLU A 34 -32.89 15.60 0.36
C GLU A 34 -32.29 14.97 -0.90
N THR A 35 -32.85 13.82 -1.25
CA THR A 35 -32.65 13.08 -2.49
C THR A 35 -33.59 13.63 -3.57
N PRO A 36 -33.11 14.00 -4.77
CA PRO A 36 -33.95 14.02 -5.96
C PRO A 36 -33.72 12.74 -6.77
N ALA A 37 -34.81 12.01 -6.99
CA ALA A 37 -34.88 10.89 -7.90
C ALA A 37 -34.49 11.32 -9.33
N ALA A 38 -33.43 10.71 -9.88
CA ALA A 38 -33.10 10.81 -11.29
C ALA A 38 -33.74 9.64 -12.05
N THR A 39 -34.79 9.97 -12.78
CA THR A 39 -35.53 9.13 -13.71
C THR A 39 -34.61 8.60 -14.81
N GLY A 40 -34.86 7.35 -15.22
CA GLY A 40 -33.91 6.52 -15.92
C GLY A 40 -33.58 6.90 -17.36
N ARG A 41 -32.42 6.40 -17.79
CA ARG A 41 -32.15 6.06 -19.19
C ARG A 41 -31.30 4.79 -19.22
N ALA A 42 -31.90 3.71 -19.68
CA ALA A 42 -31.26 2.42 -19.84
C ALA A 42 -30.05 2.54 -20.80
N ALA A 43 -28.89 2.05 -20.35
CA ALA A 43 -27.73 1.87 -21.22
C ALA A 43 -27.94 0.61 -22.10
N PRO A 44 -27.59 0.65 -23.39
CA PRO A 44 -27.77 -0.50 -24.27
C PRO A 44 -26.80 -1.64 -23.91
N ASP A 45 -27.34 -2.86 -23.96
CA ASP A 45 -26.67 -4.14 -23.75
C ASP A 45 -25.64 -4.40 -24.86
N VAL A 46 -24.35 -4.12 -24.56
CA VAL A 46 -23.23 -4.42 -25.46
C VAL A 46 -22.72 -5.82 -25.12
N ARG A 47 -23.34 -6.81 -25.78
CA ARG A 47 -22.91 -8.20 -25.76
C ARG A 47 -21.59 -8.33 -26.53
N ALA A 48 -20.49 -8.54 -25.81
CA ALA A 48 -19.18 -8.82 -26.42
C ALA A 48 -19.18 -10.20 -27.12
N PRO A 49 -18.55 -10.33 -28.31
CA PRO A 49 -18.51 -11.60 -29.04
C PRO A 49 -17.64 -12.63 -28.31
N THR A 50 -18.20 -13.81 -28.09
CA THR A 50 -17.51 -15.00 -27.61
C THR A 50 -16.65 -15.60 -28.72
N THR A 51 -15.34 -15.34 -28.69
CA THR A 51 -14.38 -16.14 -29.45
C THR A 51 -13.86 -17.26 -28.57
N ARG A 52 -14.30 -18.49 -28.88
CA ARG A 52 -13.71 -19.73 -28.38
C ARG A 52 -12.64 -20.17 -29.36
N GLU A 53 -11.41 -20.33 -28.88
CA GLU A 53 -10.29 -20.95 -29.60
C GLU A 53 -9.63 -22.01 -28.69
N PRO A 54 -8.97 -23.03 -29.28
CA PRO A 54 -9.06 -24.41 -28.83
C PRO A 54 -8.03 -24.82 -27.76
N ALA A 55 -8.29 -25.99 -27.17
CA ALA A 55 -7.40 -26.69 -26.27
C ALA A 55 -6.13 -27.16 -27.03
N GLY A 56 -5.02 -26.45 -26.82
CA GLY A 56 -3.69 -26.89 -27.17
C GLY A 56 -2.94 -27.37 -25.94
N SER A 57 -2.75 -28.68 -25.83
CA SER A 57 -1.81 -29.31 -24.89
C SER A 57 -0.38 -28.84 -25.22
N GLY A 58 0.22 -28.03 -24.34
CA GLY A 58 1.55 -27.46 -24.56
C GLY A 58 2.27 -27.11 -23.26
N ARG A 59 3.28 -27.92 -22.93
CA ARG A 59 4.51 -27.62 -22.17
C ARG A 59 4.41 -26.56 -21.07
N THR A 60 4.48 -26.99 -19.80
CA THR A 60 4.68 -26.10 -18.64
C THR A 60 5.91 -25.23 -18.85
N VAL A 61 5.69 -23.96 -19.18
CA VAL A 61 6.70 -22.91 -19.06
C VAL A 61 6.89 -22.63 -17.57
N PRO A 62 8.13 -22.50 -17.06
CA PRO A 62 8.39 -22.03 -15.71
C PRO A 62 7.57 -20.76 -15.45
N GLY A 63 6.87 -20.72 -14.31
CA GLY A 63 5.87 -19.71 -14.00
C GLY A 63 6.37 -18.30 -14.29
N VAL A 64 5.63 -17.56 -15.13
CA VAL A 64 5.95 -16.16 -15.42
C VAL A 64 5.99 -15.40 -14.09
N PRO A 65 7.11 -14.72 -13.75
CA PRO A 65 7.19 -13.97 -12.50
C PRO A 65 6.07 -12.94 -12.42
N ALA A 66 5.55 -12.73 -11.21
CA ALA A 66 4.41 -11.85 -10.97
C ALA A 66 4.61 -10.41 -11.50
N LEU A 67 5.86 -9.94 -11.49
CA LEU A 67 6.28 -8.65 -12.02
C LEU A 67 7.32 -8.78 -13.14
N THR A 68 7.30 -7.85 -14.10
CA THR A 68 8.33 -7.78 -15.15
C THR A 68 9.64 -7.24 -14.57
N ALA A 69 10.75 -7.44 -15.30
CA ALA A 69 12.04 -6.88 -14.90
C ALA A 69 12.01 -5.35 -14.78
N GLY A 70 11.30 -4.65 -15.67
CA GLY A 70 11.13 -3.20 -15.63
C GLY A 70 10.38 -2.71 -14.39
N GLU A 71 9.32 -3.42 -13.99
CA GLU A 71 8.54 -3.09 -12.79
C GLU A 71 9.31 -3.36 -11.51
N ILE A 72 10.09 -4.45 -11.46
CA ILE A 72 10.99 -4.74 -10.33
C ILE A 72 12.05 -3.65 -10.21
N ALA A 73 12.68 -3.26 -11.32
CA ALA A 73 13.67 -2.18 -11.34
C ALA A 73 13.04 -0.85 -10.88
N TYR A 74 11.81 -0.57 -11.31
CA TYR A 74 11.07 0.62 -10.89
C TYR A 74 10.80 0.65 -9.38
N LEU A 75 10.33 -0.45 -8.79
CA LEU A 75 10.16 -0.58 -7.33
C LEU A 75 11.50 -0.42 -6.57
N GLY A 76 12.60 -0.88 -7.16
CA GLY A 76 13.93 -0.70 -6.60
C GLY A 76 14.33 0.79 -6.49
N ALA A 77 13.99 1.57 -7.51
CA ALA A 77 14.29 3.00 -7.63
C ALA A 77 13.28 3.89 -6.87
N ARG A 78 12.00 3.50 -6.83
CA ARG A 78 10.90 4.24 -6.20
C ARG A 78 10.21 3.36 -5.16
N ARG A 79 10.48 3.65 -3.89
CA ARG A 79 10.01 2.83 -2.76
C ARG A 79 8.81 3.44 -2.04
N LEU A 80 8.49 4.71 -2.25
CA LEU A 80 7.34 5.33 -1.64
C LEU A 80 6.08 4.91 -2.41
N GLY A 81 5.15 4.26 -1.72
CA GLY A 81 3.85 3.88 -2.25
C GLY A 81 2.70 4.33 -1.37
N ARG A 82 1.47 4.15 -1.87
CA ARG A 82 0.20 4.40 -1.19
C ARG A 82 -0.52 3.08 -1.04
N LEU A 83 -0.66 2.61 0.19
CA LEU A 83 -1.35 1.36 0.50
C LEU A 83 -2.80 1.66 0.87
N ALA A 84 -3.73 1.08 0.12
CA ALA A 84 -5.13 0.98 0.47
C ALA A 84 -5.41 -0.32 1.24
N THR A 85 -6.09 -0.20 2.37
CA THR A 85 -6.61 -1.30 3.19
C THR A 85 -8.07 -1.05 3.51
N VAL A 86 -8.80 -2.08 3.95
CA VAL A 86 -10.22 -1.99 4.30
C VAL A 86 -10.39 -2.35 5.77
N ALA A 87 -11.02 -1.47 6.54
CA ALA A 87 -11.35 -1.71 7.94
C ALA A 87 -12.49 -2.74 8.08
N PRO A 88 -12.70 -3.33 9.28
CA PRO A 88 -13.74 -4.35 9.49
C PRO A 88 -15.17 -3.88 9.15
N ASP A 89 -15.45 -2.59 9.30
CA ASP A 89 -16.71 -1.93 8.95
C ASP A 89 -16.84 -1.62 7.44
N GLY A 90 -15.84 -1.97 6.64
CA GLY A 90 -15.77 -1.69 5.21
C GLY A 90 -15.15 -0.33 4.88
N ALA A 91 -14.79 0.51 5.86
CA ALA A 91 -14.21 1.82 5.59
C ALA A 91 -12.83 1.70 4.92
N PRO A 92 -12.59 2.38 3.78
CA PRO A 92 -11.28 2.39 3.15
C PRO A 92 -10.29 3.27 3.93
N GLN A 93 -9.03 2.85 3.95
CA GLN A 93 -7.93 3.63 4.51
C GLN A 93 -6.74 3.62 3.55
N VAL A 94 -6.15 4.80 3.30
CA VAL A 94 -4.92 4.94 2.51
C VAL A 94 -3.80 5.52 3.37
N ASN A 95 -2.58 4.96 3.28
CA ASN A 95 -1.39 5.50 3.94
C ASN A 95 -0.16 5.48 3.03
N PRO A 96 0.77 6.46 3.17
CA PRO A 96 2.09 6.34 2.57
C PRO A 96 2.88 5.22 3.26
N VAL A 97 3.57 4.41 2.45
CA VAL A 97 4.34 3.26 2.92
C VAL A 97 5.62 3.08 2.11
N SER A 98 6.60 2.36 2.67
CA SER A 98 7.76 1.89 1.90
C SER A 98 7.49 0.50 1.35
N CYS A 99 7.65 0.33 0.03
CA CYS A 99 7.40 -0.89 -0.72
C CYS A 99 8.71 -1.54 -1.16
N TYR A 100 8.81 -2.86 -0.99
CA TYR A 100 10.00 -3.65 -1.31
C TYR A 100 9.59 -4.91 -2.06
N TYR A 101 10.15 -5.13 -3.25
CA TYR A 101 9.97 -6.42 -3.93
C TYR A 101 10.82 -7.48 -3.23
N ASN A 102 10.19 -8.60 -2.87
CA ASN A 102 10.85 -9.78 -2.32
C ASN A 102 11.04 -10.82 -3.43
N PRO A 103 12.27 -11.01 -3.95
CA PRO A 103 12.51 -11.92 -5.06
C PRO A 103 12.38 -13.40 -4.67
N ALA A 104 12.55 -13.75 -3.38
CA ALA A 104 12.44 -15.13 -2.92
C ALA A 104 11.00 -15.62 -2.93
N THR A 105 10.03 -14.73 -2.69
CA THR A 105 8.61 -15.08 -2.59
C THR A 105 7.74 -14.48 -3.69
N GLY A 106 8.30 -13.63 -4.56
CA GLY A 106 7.54 -12.90 -5.59
C GLY A 106 6.50 -11.93 -5.01
N THR A 107 6.71 -11.46 -3.79
CA THR A 107 5.76 -10.61 -3.05
C THR A 107 6.24 -9.17 -2.89
N ILE A 108 5.36 -8.31 -2.40
CA ILE A 108 5.71 -6.95 -1.96
C ILE A 108 5.68 -6.91 -0.44
N ASP A 109 6.82 -6.64 0.17
CA ASP A 109 6.93 -6.41 1.60
C ASP A 109 6.78 -4.93 1.90
N ILE A 110 5.85 -4.63 2.79
CA ILE A 110 5.63 -3.29 3.32
C ILE A 110 6.17 -3.24 4.75
N GLY A 111 7.22 -2.46 4.95
CA GLY A 111 7.84 -2.23 6.26
C GLY A 111 7.72 -0.78 6.72
N GLY A 112 8.06 -0.52 7.97
CA GLY A 112 8.10 0.84 8.52
C GLY A 112 7.97 0.90 10.03
N HIS A 113 7.97 2.12 10.56
CA HIS A 113 7.93 2.37 11.99
C HIS A 113 6.65 1.81 12.66
N ALA A 114 6.83 1.11 13.77
CA ALA A 114 5.75 0.56 14.62
C ALA A 114 4.65 -0.19 13.83
N MET A 115 5.05 -1.01 12.84
CA MET A 115 4.11 -1.64 11.90
C MET A 115 3.02 -2.45 12.60
N ALA A 116 3.36 -3.30 13.57
CA ALA A 116 2.42 -4.16 14.30
C ALA A 116 1.32 -3.38 15.03
N ALA A 117 1.64 -2.18 15.53
CA ALA A 117 0.68 -1.30 16.22
C ALA A 117 -0.22 -0.49 15.25
N SER A 118 0.14 -0.46 13.96
CA SER A 118 -0.52 0.41 12.99
C SER A 118 -1.94 -0.06 12.62
N ARG A 119 -2.79 0.89 12.23
CA ARG A 119 -4.18 0.57 11.81
C ARG A 119 -4.20 -0.30 10.55
N LYS A 120 -3.37 0.00 9.54
CA LYS A 120 -3.24 -0.81 8.31
C LYS A 120 -2.88 -2.28 8.59
N PHE A 121 -2.07 -2.55 9.62
CA PHE A 121 -1.73 -3.92 10.02
C PHE A 121 -2.93 -4.66 10.62
N ARG A 122 -3.69 -3.98 11.49
CA ARG A 122 -4.96 -4.51 12.03
C ARG A 122 -6.03 -4.71 10.95
N ASN A 123 -6.14 -3.79 10.00
CA ASN A 123 -7.04 -3.91 8.86
C ASN A 123 -6.71 -5.15 8.04
N VAL A 124 -5.44 -5.37 7.69
CA VAL A 124 -5.00 -6.55 6.93
C VAL A 124 -5.32 -7.86 7.65
N ARG A 125 -5.18 -7.90 8.99
CA ARG A 125 -5.59 -9.08 9.79
C ARG A 125 -7.08 -9.40 9.66
N ALA A 126 -7.93 -8.38 9.58
CA ALA A 126 -9.37 -8.56 9.48
C ALA A 126 -9.85 -8.77 8.04
N ASN A 127 -9.22 -8.12 7.07
CA ASN A 127 -9.54 -8.19 5.65
C ASN A 127 -8.24 -8.16 4.83
N PRO A 128 -7.85 -9.28 4.19
CA PRO A 128 -6.57 -9.37 3.50
C PRO A 128 -6.54 -8.60 2.18
N ARG A 129 -7.66 -8.07 1.69
CA ARG A 129 -7.71 -7.39 0.39
C ARG A 129 -7.05 -6.02 0.48
N VAL A 130 -6.06 -5.80 -0.38
CA VAL A 130 -5.29 -4.55 -0.44
C VAL A 130 -5.01 -4.14 -1.89
N ALA A 131 -4.69 -2.85 -2.06
CA ALA A 131 -4.06 -2.33 -3.26
C ALA A 131 -2.90 -1.42 -2.86
N VAL A 132 -1.79 -1.45 -3.59
CA VAL A 132 -0.68 -0.52 -3.43
C VAL A 132 -0.33 0.13 -4.74
N VAL A 133 -0.09 1.44 -4.70
CA VAL A 133 0.35 2.24 -5.84
C VAL A 133 1.73 2.81 -5.56
N VAL A 134 2.66 2.62 -6.48
CA VAL A 134 3.93 3.34 -6.54
C VAL A 134 3.90 4.19 -7.80
N ASP A 135 4.03 5.51 -7.65
CA ASP A 135 3.98 6.45 -8.76
C ASP A 135 5.06 7.53 -8.63
N ASP A 136 5.40 8.14 -9.76
CA ASP A 136 6.15 9.39 -9.81
C ASP A 136 5.95 10.12 -11.15
N MET A 137 6.47 11.35 -11.21
CA MET A 137 6.32 12.24 -12.35
C MET A 137 7.66 12.98 -12.61
N PRO A 138 8.68 12.30 -13.15
CA PRO A 138 10.05 12.83 -13.25
C PRO A 138 10.20 14.09 -14.11
N GLY A 139 9.32 14.33 -15.07
CA GLY A 139 9.37 15.46 -16.02
C GLY A 139 8.03 16.17 -16.22
N GLY A 140 7.10 16.07 -15.26
CA GLY A 140 5.75 16.65 -15.38
C GLY A 140 4.71 15.70 -16.00
N MET A 141 3.51 16.20 -16.28
CA MET A 141 2.31 15.41 -16.58
C MET A 141 2.46 14.42 -17.75
N GLU A 142 3.37 14.69 -18.69
CA GLU A 142 3.65 13.83 -19.85
C GLU A 142 4.50 12.59 -19.51
N THR A 143 5.05 12.53 -18.29
CA THR A 143 6.03 11.50 -17.88
C THR A 143 5.56 10.69 -16.68
N ILE A 144 4.25 10.69 -16.40
CA ILE A 144 3.69 9.97 -15.27
C ILE A 144 3.99 8.47 -15.41
N ARG A 145 4.55 7.90 -14.35
CA ARG A 145 4.77 6.46 -14.23
C ARG A 145 4.00 5.95 -13.03
N CYS A 146 3.45 4.76 -13.17
CA CYS A 146 2.76 4.13 -12.06
C CYS A 146 2.78 2.61 -12.18
N LEU A 147 2.84 1.99 -11.01
CA LEU A 147 2.65 0.58 -10.78
C LEU A 147 1.60 0.42 -9.68
N GLU A 148 0.44 -0.09 -10.07
CA GLU A 148 -0.61 -0.50 -9.15
C GLU A 148 -0.62 -2.02 -9.02
N ILE A 149 -0.60 -2.50 -7.79
CA ILE A 149 -0.64 -3.92 -7.45
C ILE A 149 -1.83 -4.16 -6.53
N ARG A 150 -2.78 -4.99 -6.97
CA ARG A 150 -3.89 -5.47 -6.14
C ARG A 150 -3.63 -6.92 -5.75
N GLY A 151 -4.03 -7.29 -4.54
CA GLY A 151 -3.81 -8.64 -4.07
C GLY A 151 -4.38 -8.92 -2.70
N THR A 152 -3.88 -10.01 -2.12
CA THR A 152 -4.14 -10.39 -0.74
C THR A 152 -2.87 -10.16 0.07
N ALA A 153 -3.03 -9.71 1.31
CA ALA A 153 -1.91 -9.43 2.19
C ALA A 153 -2.01 -10.20 3.51
N GLU A 154 -0.84 -10.43 4.09
CA GLU A 154 -0.65 -11.05 5.39
C GLU A 154 0.09 -10.08 6.31
N ALA A 155 -0.37 -10.00 7.56
CA ALA A 155 0.26 -9.20 8.60
C ALA A 155 1.20 -10.10 9.43
N ILE A 156 2.49 -10.01 9.15
CA ILE A 156 3.52 -10.91 9.69
C ILE A 156 4.30 -10.16 10.78
N GLU A 157 4.37 -10.69 11.99
CA GLU A 157 4.99 -10.01 13.14
C GLU A 157 6.53 -10.07 13.13
N ALA A 158 7.09 -11.21 12.71
CA ALA A 158 8.52 -11.46 12.69
C ALA A 158 8.88 -12.29 11.44
N PRO A 159 9.01 -11.65 10.27
CA PRO A 159 9.44 -12.32 9.04
C PRO A 159 10.96 -12.55 9.04
N ASP A 160 11.40 -13.79 8.82
CA ASP A 160 12.83 -14.10 8.68
C ASP A 160 13.37 -13.80 7.26
N ASP A 161 12.46 -13.69 6.29
CA ASP A 161 12.75 -13.58 4.86
C ASP A 161 12.35 -12.20 4.27
N SER A 162 12.19 -11.17 5.11
CA SER A 162 11.68 -9.89 4.63
C SER A 162 12.66 -9.13 3.75
N ALA A 163 12.13 -8.54 2.67
CA ALA A 163 12.86 -7.56 1.84
C ALA A 163 12.80 -6.12 2.38
N ALA A 164 12.01 -5.86 3.44
CA ALA A 164 11.90 -4.53 4.02
C ALA A 164 13.19 -4.11 4.74
N ARG A 165 13.59 -2.83 4.60
CA ARG A 165 14.78 -2.30 5.27
C ARG A 165 14.64 -2.13 6.78
N ALA A 166 13.43 -1.84 7.25
CA ALA A 166 13.17 -1.68 8.67
C ALA A 166 12.92 -3.07 9.30
N PRO A 167 13.60 -3.43 10.40
CA PRO A 167 13.33 -4.68 11.09
C PRO A 167 11.94 -4.69 11.74
N GLY A 168 11.42 -5.89 11.98
CA GLY A 168 10.16 -6.13 12.68
C GLY A 168 9.00 -6.48 11.75
N ALA A 169 7.78 -6.22 12.22
CA ALA A 169 6.57 -6.64 11.53
C ALA A 169 6.41 -6.00 10.15
N ILE A 170 5.83 -6.76 9.22
CA ILE A 170 5.55 -6.34 7.84
C ILE A 170 4.11 -6.63 7.45
N ILE A 171 3.66 -5.96 6.39
CA ILE A 171 2.53 -6.41 5.59
C ILE A 171 3.10 -7.00 4.30
N ARG A 172 2.92 -8.29 4.06
CA ARG A 172 3.35 -8.97 2.84
C ARG A 172 2.19 -9.08 1.87
N ILE A 173 2.33 -8.54 0.66
CA ILE A 173 1.30 -8.53 -0.37
C ILE A 173 1.65 -9.56 -1.45
N ARG A 174 0.74 -10.49 -1.70
CA ARG A 174 0.80 -11.42 -2.84
C ARG A 174 0.04 -10.80 -4.03
N PRO A 175 0.72 -10.41 -5.12
CA PRO A 175 0.07 -9.82 -6.28
C PRO A 175 -0.97 -10.75 -6.89
N ARG A 176 -2.11 -10.19 -7.30
CA ARG A 176 -3.18 -10.85 -8.06
C ARG A 176 -3.55 -10.10 -9.33
N ARG A 177 -3.40 -8.78 -9.31
CA ARG A 177 -3.59 -7.89 -10.46
C ARG A 177 -2.44 -6.89 -10.49
N VAL A 178 -1.87 -6.68 -11.65
CA VAL A 178 -0.88 -5.61 -11.87
C VAL A 178 -1.38 -4.71 -12.99
N ILE A 179 -1.37 -3.41 -12.74
CA ILE A 179 -1.62 -2.37 -13.72
C ILE A 179 -0.38 -1.49 -13.75
N SER A 180 0.18 -1.26 -14.93
CA SER A 180 1.39 -0.46 -15.08
C SER A 180 1.33 0.41 -16.33
N TRP A 181 1.91 1.60 -16.24
CA TRP A 181 2.08 2.51 -17.37
C TRP A 181 3.33 3.36 -17.18
N GLY A 182 4.02 3.65 -18.29
CA GLY A 182 5.20 4.51 -18.31
C GLY A 182 6.47 3.90 -17.69
N ILE A 183 6.49 2.59 -17.40
CA ILE A 183 7.61 1.92 -16.73
C ILE A 183 8.48 1.10 -17.69
N ASP A 184 7.87 0.34 -18.59
CA ASP A 184 8.57 -0.54 -19.53
C ASP A 184 8.40 0.02 -20.95
N PRO A 185 9.43 0.05 -21.83
CA PRO A 185 9.28 0.44 -23.24
C PRO A 185 8.17 -0.30 -24.01
N PRO A 186 7.91 -1.61 -23.81
CA PRO A 186 6.73 -2.27 -24.39
C PRO A 186 5.41 -1.96 -23.68
N HIS A 187 5.43 -1.25 -22.54
CA HIS A 187 4.28 -0.89 -21.70
C HIS A 187 4.25 0.62 -21.37
N LEU A 188 4.57 1.45 -22.37
CA LEU A 188 4.33 2.90 -22.27
C LEU A 188 2.84 3.21 -22.24
N ALA A 189 2.01 2.38 -22.89
CA ALA A 189 0.57 2.38 -22.74
C ALA A 189 0.13 1.67 -21.45
N CYS A 190 -1.06 2.00 -20.94
CA CYS A 190 -1.65 1.33 -19.78
C CYS A 190 -1.83 -0.17 -20.05
N GLY A 191 -1.06 -0.99 -19.35
CA GLY A 191 -1.13 -2.44 -19.37
C GLY A 191 -1.75 -2.96 -18.07
N ALA A 192 -2.60 -3.97 -18.19
CA ALA A 192 -3.18 -4.62 -17.02
C ALA A 192 -3.15 -6.14 -17.20
N ARG A 193 -2.48 -6.86 -16.29
CA ARG A 193 -2.49 -8.34 -16.27
C ARG A 193 -2.94 -8.95 -14.94
N ASP A 194 -3.51 -10.15 -15.01
CA ASP A 194 -3.77 -10.98 -13.84
C ASP A 194 -2.52 -11.79 -13.50
N VAL A 195 -2.25 -11.95 -12.21
CA VAL A 195 -1.16 -12.77 -11.69
C VAL A 195 -1.78 -14.03 -11.12
N ARG A 196 -1.48 -15.18 -11.73
CA ARG A 196 -1.83 -16.47 -11.17
C ARG A 196 -0.95 -16.72 -9.95
N PRO A 197 -1.49 -17.25 -8.84
CA PRO A 197 -0.66 -17.70 -7.74
C PRO A 197 0.32 -18.75 -8.28
N GLY A 198 1.61 -18.55 -8.08
CA GLY A 198 2.57 -19.63 -8.24
C GLY A 198 2.27 -20.69 -7.18
N GLU A 199 2.17 -21.95 -7.58
CA GLU A 199 2.26 -23.04 -6.62
C GLU A 199 3.65 -22.94 -5.99
N GLY A 200 3.66 -22.76 -4.67
CA GLY A 200 4.86 -22.44 -3.88
C GLY A 200 5.83 -23.60 -3.74
#